data_AF-A0A1E7IVB9-F1
#
_entry.id   AF-A0A1E7IVB9-F1
#
_cell.length_a   1.000
_cell.length_b   1.000
_cell.length_c   1.000
_cell.angle_alpha   90.00
_cell.angle_beta   90.00
_cell.angle_gamma   90.00
#
_symmetry.space_group_name_H-M   'P 1'
#
loop_
_entity.id
_entity.type
_entity.pdbx_description
1 polymer ?
#
loop_
_entity_poly.entity_id
_entity_poly.type
_entity_poly.pdbx_seq_one_letter_code
_entity_poly.pdbx_strand_id
1 'polypeptide(L)' 'MRVIGAMLWGCLALIVMAGFAQSAEEKEAIPIIKVEMPTYDFRQVSQGEVVKHDFRVFNRGSAPLEIKNVRPG' A
#
# COMPACT_ATOMS: atom_id res chain seq x y z
N MET A 1 -51.47 0.17 -25.35
CA MET A 1 -50.47 -0.92 -25.18
C MET A 1 -49.07 -0.56 -25.70
N ARG A 2 -48.91 0.19 -26.81
CA ARG A 2 -47.59 0.52 -27.40
C ARG A 2 -46.69 1.41 -26.53
N VAL A 3 -47.28 2.32 -25.74
CA VAL A 3 -46.55 3.30 -24.91
C VAL A 3 -45.98 2.68 -23.63
N ILE A 4 -46.70 1.73 -23.04
CA ILE A 4 -46.30 1.01 -21.82
C ILE A 4 -45.10 0.09 -22.12
N GLY A 5 -45.09 -0.55 -23.29
CA GLY A 5 -43.95 -1.37 -23.73
C GLY A 5 -42.67 -0.56 -23.96
N ALA A 6 -42.78 0.63 -24.56
CA ALA A 6 -41.65 1.53 -24.74
C ALA A 6 -41.09 2.05 -23.41
N MET A 7 -41.96 2.34 -22.44
CA MET A 7 -41.57 2.77 -21.09
C MET A 7 -40.87 1.64 -20.32
N LEU A 8 -41.36 0.40 -20.42
CA LEU A 8 -40.73 -0.78 -19.81
C LEU A 8 -39.34 -1.08 -20.40
N TRP A 9 -39.18 -0.94 -21.72
CA TRP A 9 -37.88 -1.09 -22.37
C TRP A 9 -36.89 0.02 -22.02
N GLY A 10 -37.37 1.27 -21.87
CA GLY A 10 -36.56 2.39 -21.38
C GLY A 10 -36.07 2.16 -19.95
N CYS A 11 -36.95 1.69 -19.06
CA CYS A 11 -36.58 1.32 -17.69
C CYS A 11 -35.59 0.14 -17.66
N LEU A 12 -35.78 -0.87 -18.51
CA LEU A 12 -34.87 -2.01 -18.61
C LEU A 12 -33.47 -1.60 -19.09
N ALA A 13 -33.38 -0.69 -20.06
CA ALA A 13 -32.10 -0.15 -20.54
C ALA A 13 -31.36 0.66 -19.47
N LEU A 14 -32.08 1.43 -18.65
CA LEU A 14 -31.52 2.18 -17.52
C LEU A 14 -30.95 1.26 -16.41
N ILE A 15 -31.62 0.13 -16.14
CA ILE A 15 -31.17 -0.84 -15.13
C ILE A 15 -29.88 -1.55 -15.59
N VAL A 16 -29.76 -1.86 -16.88
CA VAL A 16 -28.55 -2.51 -17.44
C VAL A 16 -27.34 -1.57 -17.42
N MET A 17 -27.54 -0.27 -17.69
CA MET A 17 -26.47 0.74 -17.64
C MET A 17 -25.92 0.95 -16.21
N ALA A 18 -26.76 0.82 -15.18
CA ALA A 18 -26.34 0.98 -13.78
C ALA A 18 -25.58 -0.24 -13.21
N GLY A 19 -25.67 -1.41 -13.86
CA GLY A 19 -25.07 -2.67 -13.40
C GLY A 19 -23.55 -2.80 -13.61
N PHE A 20 -22.93 -1.89 -14.37
CA PHE A 20 -21.48 -1.86 -14.60
C PHE A 20 -20.74 -0.90 -13.65
N ALA A 21 -21.25 -0.74 -12.42
CA ALA A 21 -20.52 -0.06 -11.36
C ALA A 21 -19.30 -0.91 -10.95
N GLN A 22 -18.21 -0.66 -11.69
CA GLN A 22 -16.81 -0.95 -11.46
C GLN A 22 -16.48 -1.66 -10.13
N SER A 23 -16.17 -2.95 -10.21
CA SER A 23 -15.48 -3.65 -9.13
C SER A 23 -14.12 -2.98 -8.94
N ALA A 24 -13.98 -2.22 -7.85
CA ALA A 24 -12.67 -1.78 -7.39
C ALA A 24 -11.99 -3.02 -6.81
N GLU A 25 -10.96 -3.51 -7.50
CA GLU A 25 -10.09 -4.56 -6.97
C GLU A 25 -9.42 -4.01 -5.71
N GLU A 26 -9.90 -4.48 -4.55
CA GLU A 26 -9.41 -4.09 -3.24
C GLU A 26 -8.01 -4.69 -3.09
N LYS A 27 -6.99 -3.92 -3.51
CA LYS A 27 -5.59 -4.34 -3.37
C LYS A 27 -5.33 -4.60 -1.89
N GLU A 28 -4.98 -5.85 -1.59
CA GLU A 28 -4.66 -6.26 -0.23
C GLU A 28 -3.65 -5.29 0.39
N ALA A 29 -3.98 -4.78 1.57
CA ALA A 29 -3.13 -3.83 2.27
C ALA A 29 -1.95 -4.59 2.89
N ILE A 30 -0.76 -4.47 2.30
CA ILE A 30 0.44 -5.21 2.72
C ILE A 30 1.52 -4.20 3.15
N PRO A 31 2.15 -4.36 4.33
CA PRO A 31 3.26 -3.52 4.74
C PRO A 31 4.54 -3.94 3.98
N ILE A 32 5.37 -2.97 3.59
CA ILE A 32 6.60 -3.25 2.84
C ILE A 32 7.74 -2.51 3.52
N ILE A 33 8.65 -3.24 4.16
CA ILE A 33 9.85 -2.65 4.77
C ILE A 33 10.90 -2.33 3.70
N LYS A 34 11.45 -1.11 3.77
CA LYS A 34 12.61 -0.72 2.98
C LYS A 34 13.64 -0.04 3.91
N VAL A 35 14.82 -0.64 4.00
CA VAL A 35 15.98 -0.01 4.63
C VAL A 35 16.82 0.65 3.54
N GLU A 36 17.12 1.94 3.70
CA GLU A 36 17.82 2.72 2.67
C GLU A 36 19.25 2.22 2.44
N MET A 37 20.00 2.04 3.54
CA MET A 37 21.33 1.46 3.55
C MET A 37 21.35 0.37 4.64
N PRO A 38 21.17 -0.92 4.30
CA PRO A 38 21.05 -1.98 5.30
C PRO A 38 22.38 -2.32 6.00
N THR A 39 23.49 -1.77 5.51
CA THR A 39 24.83 -2.05 6.03
C THR A 39 25.63 -0.75 6.03
N TYR A 40 26.43 -0.56 7.07
CA TYR A 40 27.35 0.55 7.20
C TYR A 40 28.69 0.05 7.74
N ASP A 41 29.77 0.47 7.10
CA ASP A 41 31.14 0.18 7.53
C ASP A 41 31.73 1.44 8.19
N PHE A 42 32.01 1.33 9.49
CA PHE A 42 32.64 2.40 10.27
C PHE A 42 34.10 2.65 9.87
N ARG A 43 34.75 1.72 9.16
CA ARG A 43 36.14 1.80 8.72
C ARG A 43 37.06 2.10 9.92
N GLN A 44 38.05 2.98 9.75
CA GLN A 44 38.92 3.42 10.82
C GLN A 44 38.18 4.37 11.76
N VAL A 45 38.15 4.02 13.04
CA VAL A 45 37.61 4.84 14.12
C VAL A 45 38.70 5.12 15.15
N SER A 46 38.70 6.33 15.70
CA SER A 46 39.66 6.73 16.71
C SER A 46 39.34 6.12 18.07
N GLN A 47 40.37 5.69 18.81
CA GLN A 47 40.19 5.16 20.14
C GLN A 47 39.62 6.23 21.09
N GLY A 48 38.58 5.87 21.84
CA GLY A 48 37.92 6.75 22.79
C GLY A 48 36.80 7.61 22.20
N GLU A 49 36.58 7.56 20.89
CA GLU A 49 35.50 8.29 20.22
C GLU A 49 34.22 7.45 20.13
N VAL A 50 33.07 8.07 20.40
CA VAL A 50 31.75 7.45 20.20
C VAL A 50 31.24 7.81 18.80
N VAL A 51 31.28 6.85 17.89
CA VAL A 51 30.78 7.01 16.53
C VAL A 51 29.35 6.45 16.43
N LYS A 52 28.46 7.16 15.75
CA LYS A 52 27.06 6.76 15.55
C LYS A 52 26.71 6.72 14.07
N HIS A 53 25.82 5.81 13.71
CA HIS A 53 25.19 5.77 12.40
C HIS A 53 23.71 5.46 12.56
N ASP A 54 22.87 6.26 11.90
CA ASP A 54 21.42 6.10 11.94
C ASP A 54 20.93 5.36 10.69
N PHE A 55 20.20 4.26 10.91
CA PHE A 55 19.52 3.54 9.84
C PHE A 55 18.14 4.13 9.58
N ARG A 56 17.84 4.45 8.32
CA ARG A 56 16.51 4.90 7.89
C ARG A 56 15.68 3.73 7.39
N VAL A 57 14.56 3.49 8.07
CA VAL A 57 13.59 2.44 7.75
C VAL A 57 12.30 3.09 7.28
N PHE A 58 11.79 2.65 6.15
CA PHE A 58 10.56 3.15 5.55
C PHE A 58 9.54 2.03 5.42
N ASN A 59 8.28 2.35 5.67
CA ASN A 59 7.16 1.56 5.20
C ASN A 59 6.72 2.09 3.83
N ARG A 60 6.88 1.28 2.78
CA ARG A 60 6.45 1.58 1.40
C ARG A 60 5.17 0.83 1.01
N GLY A 61 4.60 0.08 1.96
CA GLY A 61 3.35 -0.63 1.80
C GLY A 61 2.14 0.25 2.10
N SER A 62 0.96 -0.33 1.91
CA SER A 62 -0.33 0.30 2.17
C SER A 62 -0.93 -0.04 3.54
N ALA A 63 -0.33 -1.01 4.26
CA ALA A 63 -0.70 -1.33 5.64
C ALA A 63 0.37 -0.85 6.65
N PRO A 64 0.01 -0.66 7.93
CA PRO A 64 0.97 -0.33 8.99
C PRO A 64 2.09 -1.36 9.13
N LEU A 65 3.33 -0.90 9.27
CA LEU A 65 4.49 -1.75 9.51
C LEU A 65 4.76 -1.83 11.02
N GLU A 66 4.69 -3.03 11.58
CA GLU A 66 5.04 -3.32 12.98
C GLU A 66 6.45 -3.92 13.05
N ILE A 67 7.36 -3.28 13.80
CA ILE A 67 8.71 -3.79 14.03
C ILE A 67 8.73 -4.56 15.35
N LYS A 68 8.82 -5.90 15.28
CA LYS A 68 8.71 -6.78 16.45
C LYS A 68 10.03 -7.00 17.19
N ASN A 69 11.17 -6.84 16.52
CA ASN A 69 12.48 -7.10 17.11
C ASN A 69 13.56 -6.29 16.38
N VAL A 70 14.54 -5.79 17.12
CA VAL A 70 15.76 -5.15 16.60
C VAL A 70 16.95 -5.81 17.29
N ARG A 71 17.92 -6.28 16.49
CA ARG A 71 19.15 -6.90 16.99
C ARG A 71 20.34 -6.03 16.62
N PRO A 72 20.77 -5.12 17.51
CA PRO A 72 22.11 -4.56 17.42
C PRO A 72 23.10 -5.68 17.72
N GLY A 73 24.09 -5.87 16.84
CA GLY A 73 25.16 -6.86 17.00
C GLY A 73 26.06 -6.58 18.19
#